data_AF-A0A4P6V1R1-F1
#
_entry.id   AF-A0A4P6V1R1-F1
#
_cell.length_a   1.000
_cell.length_b   1.000
_cell.length_c   1.000
_cell.angle_alpha   90.00
_cell.angle_beta   90.00
_cell.angle_gamma   90.00
#
_symmetry.space_group_name_H-M   'P 1'
#
loop_
_entity.id
_entity.type
_entity.pdbx_description
1 polymer ?
#
loop_
_entity_poly.entity_id
_entity_poly.type
_entity_poly.pdbx_seq_one_letter_code
_entity_poly.pdbx_strand_id
1 'polypeptide(L)'
;MTILRVIIAASGAAFAALILWAFFAAEFWASFDAITADPWGLVTLADLYLGFFLAAIVIAFFERGGRAVLWIVPLPFLGNLWAVVWFVVRLPELRRRLAASRSAAT
;
A
#
# COMPACT_ATOMS: atom_id res chain seq x y z
N MET A 1 -11.45 -7.67 15.29
CA MET A 1 -11.26 -7.59 13.82
C MET A 1 -11.74 -6.28 13.24
N THR A 2 -12.90 -5.77 13.67
CA THR A 2 -13.42 -4.47 13.23
C THR A 2 -12.45 -3.33 13.55
N ILE A 3 -11.88 -3.28 14.76
CA ILE A 3 -10.95 -2.20 15.16
C ILE A 3 -9.74 -2.11 14.23
N LEU A 4 -9.01 -3.22 14.00
CA LEU A 4 -7.84 -3.21 13.09
C LEU A 4 -8.24 -2.81 11.66
N ARG A 5 -9.37 -3.33 11.16
CA ARG A 5 -9.87 -2.98 9.82
C ARG A 5 -10.25 -1.49 9.73
N VAL A 6 -10.81 -0.92 10.78
CA VAL A 6 -11.14 0.50 10.89
C VAL A 6 -9.88 1.35 10.93
N ILE A 7 -8.85 0.95 11.69
CA ILE A 7 -7.56 1.66 11.72
C ILE A 7 -6.95 1.71 10.31
N ILE A 8 -6.88 0.55 9.63
CA ILE A 8 -6.33 0.48 8.27
C ILE A 8 -7.16 1.33 7.30
N ALA A 9 -8.48 1.27 7.38
CA ALA A 9 -9.36 2.09 6.54
C ALA A 9 -9.20 3.60 6.82
N ALA A 10 -9.05 3.99 8.08
CA ALA A 10 -8.79 5.37 8.48
C ALA A 10 -7.44 5.87 7.95
N SER A 11 -6.40 5.02 7.95
CA SER A 11 -5.13 5.34 7.30
C SER A 11 -5.30 5.57 5.79
N GLY A 12 -6.15 4.78 5.13
CA GLY A 12 -6.52 5.01 3.72
C GLY A 12 -7.20 6.36 3.49
N ALA A 13 -8.13 6.73 4.37
CA ALA A 13 -8.78 8.04 4.31
C ALA A 13 -7.78 9.19 4.52
N ALA A 14 -6.81 9.01 5.43
CA ALA A 14 -5.74 9.98 5.63
C ALA A 14 -4.84 10.13 4.38
N PHE A 15 -4.44 9.02 3.75
CA PHE A 15 -3.71 9.08 2.48
C PHE A 15 -4.49 9.81 1.39
N ALA A 16 -5.77 9.50 1.21
CA ALA A 16 -6.61 10.17 0.23
C ALA A 16 -6.73 11.68 0.50
N ALA A 17 -6.91 12.07 1.77
CA ALA A 17 -6.97 13.48 2.16
C ALA A 17 -5.64 14.21 1.87
N LEU A 18 -4.50 13.60 2.15
CA LEU A 18 -3.18 14.17 1.84
C LEU A 18 -2.95 14.33 0.33
N ILE A 19 -3.36 13.33 -0.48
CA ILE A 19 -3.27 13.39 -1.94
C ILE A 19 -4.13 14.54 -2.48
N LEU A 20 -5.38 14.65 -2.02
CA LEU A 20 -6.28 15.73 -2.45
C LEU A 20 -5.75 17.09 -2.03
N TRP A 21 -5.25 17.23 -0.80
CA TRP A 21 -4.64 18.46 -0.34
C TRP A 21 -3.45 18.86 -1.21
N ALA A 22 -2.51 17.94 -1.47
CA ALA A 22 -1.35 18.21 -2.31
C ALA A 22 -1.74 18.59 -3.75
N PHE A 23 -2.75 17.92 -4.31
CA PHE A 23 -3.28 18.19 -5.65
C PHE A 23 -3.78 19.63 -5.81
N PHE A 24 -4.39 20.22 -4.77
CA PHE A 24 -4.84 21.61 -4.80
C PHE A 24 -3.78 22.62 -4.36
N ALA A 25 -2.75 22.17 -3.62
CA ALA A 25 -1.74 23.05 -3.04
C ALA A 25 -0.54 23.31 -3.96
N ALA A 26 -0.21 22.39 -4.88
CA ALA A 26 0.99 22.50 -5.70
C ALA A 26 0.85 21.82 -7.07
N GLU A 27 1.53 22.39 -8.08
CA GLU A 27 1.68 21.76 -9.38
C GLU A 27 2.55 20.50 -9.29
N PHE A 28 2.03 19.38 -9.81
CA PHE A 28 2.63 18.07 -9.63
C PHE A 28 4.05 17.97 -10.22
N TRP A 29 4.24 18.43 -11.46
CA TRP A 29 5.53 18.31 -12.16
C TRP A 29 6.61 19.18 -11.53
N ALA A 30 6.27 20.42 -11.16
CA ALA A 30 7.21 21.29 -10.46
C ALA A 30 7.63 20.72 -9.09
N SER A 31 6.68 20.10 -8.38
CA SER A 31 6.97 19.43 -7.10
C SER A 31 7.84 18.19 -7.30
N PHE A 32 7.60 17.42 -8.36
CA PHE A 32 8.39 16.23 -8.69
C PHE A 32 9.83 16.58 -9.09
N ASP A 33 10.02 17.65 -9.87
CA ASP A 33 11.35 18.15 -10.23
C ASP A 33 12.14 18.56 -8.98
N ALA A 34 11.49 19.24 -8.02
CA ALA A 34 12.12 19.62 -6.76
C ALA A 34 12.53 18.39 -5.92
N ILE A 35 11.67 17.35 -5.85
CA ILE A 35 11.97 16.11 -5.14
C ILE A 35 13.15 15.37 -5.78
N THR A 36 13.21 15.30 -7.11
CA THR A 36 14.26 14.57 -7.82
C THR A 36 15.61 15.30 -7.83
N ALA A 37 15.60 16.62 -7.66
CA ALA A 37 16.82 17.43 -7.49
C ALA A 37 17.41 17.35 -6.07
N ASP A 38 16.62 16.97 -5.07
CA ASP A 38 17.06 16.84 -3.68
C ASP A 38 17.53 15.40 -3.36
N PRO A 39 18.73 15.20 -2.81
CA PRO A 39 19.23 13.87 -2.45
C PRO A 39 18.31 13.11 -1.47
N TRP A 40 17.69 13.80 -0.51
CA TRP A 40 16.74 13.16 0.41
C TRP A 40 15.39 12.87 -0.27
N GLY A 41 14.99 13.68 -1.24
CA GLY A 41 13.87 13.38 -2.13
C GLY A 41 14.08 12.09 -2.93
N LEU A 42 15.27 11.87 -3.49
CA LEU A 42 15.63 10.59 -4.13
C LEU A 42 15.58 9.41 -3.15
N VAL A 43 16.11 9.57 -1.93
CA VAL A 43 16.04 8.52 -0.88
C VAL A 43 14.58 8.23 -0.51
N THR A 44 13.73 9.25 -0.43
CA THR A 44 12.30 9.10 -0.12
C THR A 44 11.56 8.35 -1.24
N LEU A 45 11.86 8.66 -2.50
CA LEU A 45 11.34 7.91 -3.65
C LEU A 45 11.82 6.46 -3.61
N ALA A 46 13.11 6.23 -3.38
CA ALA A 46 13.67 4.89 -3.28
C ALA A 46 13.00 4.07 -2.16
N ASP A 47 12.85 4.65 -0.96
CA ASP A 47 12.15 4.04 0.17
C ASP A 47 10.71 3.65 -0.18
N LEU A 48 9.98 4.58 -0.80
CA LEU A 48 8.59 4.35 -1.23
C LEU A 48 8.47 3.19 -2.22
N TYR A 49 9.28 3.21 -3.30
CA TYR A 49 9.20 2.19 -4.35
C TYR A 49 9.76 0.83 -3.91
N LEU A 50 10.81 0.81 -3.07
CA LEU A 50 11.26 -0.43 -2.43
C LEU A 50 10.18 -0.99 -1.49
N GLY A 51 9.48 -0.12 -0.75
CA GLY A 51 8.31 -0.50 0.04
C GLY A 51 7.21 -1.14 -0.83
N PHE A 52 6.89 -0.56 -1.99
CA PHE A 52 5.94 -1.15 -2.94
C PHE A 52 6.39 -2.48 -3.49
N PHE A 53 7.68 -2.63 -3.80
CA PHE A 53 8.25 -3.89 -4.26
C PHE A 53 8.11 -4.99 -3.20
N LEU A 54 8.43 -4.68 -1.94
CA LEU A 54 8.24 -5.62 -0.82
C LEU A 54 6.77 -5.98 -0.63
N ALA A 55 5.87 -4.99 -0.70
CA ALA A 55 4.42 -5.24 -0.64
C ALA A 55 3.94 -6.12 -1.80
N ALA A 56 4.46 -5.92 -3.01
CA ALA A 56 4.15 -6.72 -4.18
C ALA A 56 4.58 -8.19 -4.01
N ILE A 57 5.75 -8.45 -3.40
CA ILE A 57 6.19 -9.81 -3.06
C ILE A 57 5.21 -10.48 -2.11
N VAL A 58 4.78 -9.78 -1.05
CA VAL A 58 3.79 -10.30 -0.09
C VAL A 58 2.47 -10.59 -0.80
N ILE A 59 1.98 -9.69 -1.64
CA ILE A 59 0.75 -9.88 -2.40
C ILE A 59 0.89 -11.08 -3.35
N ALA A 60 2.00 -11.22 -4.07
CA ALA A 60 2.26 -12.35 -4.97
C ALA A 60 2.30 -13.68 -4.22
N PHE A 61 2.72 -13.69 -2.96
CA PHE A 61 2.72 -14.87 -2.12
C PHE A 61 1.30 -15.30 -1.71
N PHE A 62 0.40 -14.34 -1.45
CA PHE A 62 -0.97 -14.63 -0.98
C PHE A 62 -2.01 -14.77 -2.11
N GLU A 63 -1.81 -14.09 -3.24
CA GLU A 63 -2.69 -14.08 -4.39
C GLU A 63 -2.18 -15.00 -5.51
N ARG A 64 -3.08 -15.47 -6.38
CA ARG A 64 -2.70 -16.35 -7.52
C ARG A 64 -3.23 -15.79 -8.84
N GLY A 65 -2.44 -15.94 -9.90
CA GLY A 65 -2.81 -15.60 -11.27
C GLY A 65 -3.19 -14.12 -11.44
N GLY A 66 -4.25 -13.85 -12.20
CA GLY A 66 -4.69 -12.48 -12.51
C GLY A 66 -5.04 -11.61 -11.28
N ARG A 67 -5.38 -12.22 -10.14
CA ARG A 67 -5.62 -11.47 -8.90
C ARG A 67 -4.34 -10.83 -8.36
N ALA A 68 -3.20 -11.51 -8.44
CA ALA A 68 -1.92 -10.93 -8.03
C ALA A 68 -1.60 -9.71 -8.90
N VAL A 69 -1.79 -9.83 -10.22
CA VAL A 69 -1.58 -8.75 -11.18
C VAL A 69 -2.46 -7.53 -10.86
N LEU A 70 -3.75 -7.74 -10.59
CA LEU A 70 -4.70 -6.69 -10.22
C LEU A 70 -4.23 -5.88 -9.00
N TRP A 71 -3.60 -6.53 -8.03
CA TRP A 71 -3.16 -5.87 -6.81
C TRP A 71 -1.76 -5.26 -6.93
N ILE A 72 -0.87 -5.85 -7.72
CA ILE A 72 0.53 -5.42 -7.86
C ILE A 72 0.66 -4.26 -8.84
N VAL A 73 0.05 -4.35 -10.02
CA VAL A 73 0.25 -3.38 -11.11
C VAL A 73 -0.14 -1.95 -10.73
N PRO A 74 -1.21 -1.69 -9.95
CA PRO A 74 -1.55 -0.32 -9.57
C PRO A 74 -0.66 0.27 -8.46
N LEU A 75 0.15 -0.52 -7.75
CA LEU A 75 0.94 -0.02 -6.61
C LEU A 75 1.88 1.14 -6.96
N PRO A 76 2.67 1.11 -8.05
CA PRO A 76 3.56 2.22 -8.40
C PRO A 76 2.85 3.55 -8.64
N PHE A 77 1.56 3.52 -8.99
CA PHE A 77 0.79 4.70 -9.39
C PHE A 77 -0.13 5.20 -8.27
N LEU A 78 -0.80 4.29 -7.58
CA LEU A 78 -1.75 4.60 -6.51
C LEU A 78 -1.10 4.57 -5.12
N GLY A 79 0.09 3.98 -5.02
CA GLY A 79 0.88 3.88 -3.81
C GLY A 79 0.17 3.19 -2.64
N ASN A 80 0.44 3.71 -1.44
CA ASN A 80 -0.06 3.13 -0.19
C ASN A 80 -1.60 3.16 -0.07
N LEU A 81 -2.28 4.02 -0.83
CA LEU A 81 -3.74 4.02 -0.87
C LEU A 81 -4.27 2.69 -1.42
N TRP A 82 -3.64 2.13 -2.45
CA TRP A 82 -4.02 0.84 -3.01
C TRP A 82 -3.61 -0.34 -2.12
N ALA A 83 -2.44 -0.25 -1.47
CA ALA A 83 -2.02 -1.22 -0.47
C ALA A 83 -3.06 -1.33 0.68
N VAL A 84 -3.58 -0.20 1.15
CA VAL A 84 -4.66 -0.15 2.16
C VAL A 84 -5.90 -0.90 1.67
N VAL A 85 -6.34 -0.69 0.44
CA VAL A 85 -7.49 -1.40 -0.13
C VAL A 85 -7.26 -2.91 -0.07
N TRP A 86 -6.08 -3.38 -0.51
CA TRP A 86 -5.75 -4.81 -0.46
C TRP A 86 -5.81 -5.35 0.98
N PHE A 87 -5.20 -4.66 1.94
CA PHE A 87 -5.25 -5.06 3.35
C PHE A 87 -6.68 -5.12 3.87
N VAL A 88 -7.51 -4.10 3.66
CA VAL A 88 -8.91 -4.07 4.13
C VAL A 88 -9.73 -5.21 3.54
N VAL A 89 -9.50 -5.56 2.28
CA VAL A 89 -10.20 -6.63 1.57
C VAL A 89 -9.73 -8.01 2.03
N ARG A 90 -8.42 -8.20 2.27
CA ARG A 90 -7.84 -9.52 2.59
C ARG A 90 -7.67 -9.83 4.07
N LEU A 91 -7.79 -8.84 4.95
CA LEU A 91 -7.62 -9.02 6.40
C LEU A 91 -8.45 -10.19 6.99
N PRO A 92 -9.74 -10.39 6.62
CA PRO A 92 -10.52 -11.51 7.16
C PRO A 92 -9.94 -12.88 6.77
N GLU A 93 -9.50 -13.01 5.52
CA GLU A 93 -8.94 -14.26 4.99
C GLU A 93 -7.54 -14.52 5.56
N LEU A 94 -6.69 -13.50 5.64
CA LEU A 94 -5.37 -13.59 6.27
C LEU A 94 -5.48 -14.09 7.71
N ARG A 95 -6.43 -13.55 8.49
CA ARG A 95 -6.69 -14.05 9.85
C ARG A 95 -7.10 -15.52 9.86
N ARG A 96 -8.01 -15.93 8.96
CA ARG A 96 -8.49 -17.32 8.90
C ARG A 96 -7.33 -18.28 8.66
N ARG A 97 -6.44 -17.97 7.70
CA ARG A 97 -5.26 -18.78 7.40
C ARG A 97 -4.29 -18.83 8.55
N LEU A 98 -3.97 -17.70 9.18
CA LEU A 98 -3.08 -17.64 10.34
C LEU A 98 -3.63 -18.42 11.54
N ALA A 99 -4.94 -18.34 11.79
CA ALA A 99 -5.58 -19.12 12.85
C ALA A 99 -5.51 -20.63 12.57
N ALA A 100 -5.78 -21.05 11.33
CA ALA A 100 -5.70 -22.45 10.92
C ALA A 100 -4.27 -23.02 11.05
N SER A 101 -3.26 -22.26 10.61
CA SER A 101 -1.85 -22.66 10.76
C SER A 101 -1.43 -22.84 12.21
N ARG A 102 -1.96 -22.01 13.13
CA ARG A 102 -1.66 -22.11 14.56
C ARG A 102 -2.26 -23.37 15.20
N SER A 103 -3.45 -23.78 14.76
CA SER A 103 -4.09 -25.02 15.24
C SER A 103 -3.46 -26.29 14.68
N ALA A 104 -2.82 -26.24 13.51
CA ALA A 104 -2.10 -27.38 12.94
C ALA A 104 -0.72 -27.63 13.57
N ALA A 105 -0.22 -26.69 14.38
CA ALA A 105 1.08 -26.75 15.03
C ALA A 105 1.01 -27.18 16.52
N THR A 106 -0.19 -27.47 17.02
CA THR A 106 -0.48 -27.97 18.38
C THR A 106 -1.04 -29.37 18.31
#